data_AF-A0A2E6ZYW9-F1
#
_entry.id   AF-A0A2E6ZYW9-F1
#
_cell.length_a   1.000
_cell.length_b   1.000
_cell.length_c   1.000
_cell.angle_alpha   90.00
_cell.angle_beta   90.00
_cell.angle_gamma   90.00
#
_symmetry.space_group_name_H-M   'P 1'
#
loop_
_entity.id
_entity.type
_entity.pdbx_description
1 polymer ?
#
loop_
_entity_poly.entity_id
_entity_poly.type
_entity_poly.pdbx_seq_one_letter_code
_entity_poly.pdbx_strand_id
1 'polypeptide(L)'
;MLRALRTTGPVVAGLMVVVLLLEPPALRPADRIPTLHVFTSRAPRGLSTAEVAGALSVTGPVQPIPLEAVGASGHRAGTIYTPFIRVATAGLAARRRGRTLSAIEVPEWMRAPVVYVAFPPLPGVDPSTLEVAVVPEGAPTCCRTPQPTLVRPLWVGGEDTLLEFGAEPSATATGLVAAFPLQVLAEAVDFVAFYRVENDGPPRSVEARGRVPGDLRAGWRD
;
A
#
# COMPACT_ATOMS: atom_id res chain seq x y z
N MET A 1 -20.96 38.28 44.62
CA MET A 1 -20.40 39.60 44.27
C MET A 1 -19.89 39.52 42.83
N LEU A 2 -20.68 39.99 41.87
CA LEU A 2 -20.29 40.07 40.46
C LEU A 2 -19.37 41.27 40.24
N ARG A 3 -18.29 41.10 39.48
CA ARG A 3 -17.71 42.18 38.68
C ARG A 3 -17.50 41.69 37.26
N ALA A 4 -18.39 42.16 36.40
CA ALA A 4 -18.29 42.07 34.96
C ALA A 4 -17.30 43.12 34.46
N LEU A 5 -16.39 42.72 33.57
CA LEU A 5 -15.78 43.60 32.58
C LEU A 5 -16.16 43.05 31.22
N ARG A 6 -17.17 43.68 30.62
CA ARG A 6 -17.45 43.61 29.19
C ARG A 6 -16.46 44.54 28.50
N THR A 7 -15.69 44.01 27.57
CA THR A 7 -15.22 44.76 26.41
C THR A 7 -15.52 43.95 25.16
N THR A 8 -16.34 44.56 24.33
CA THR A 8 -16.84 44.14 23.02
C THR A 8 -15.73 44.02 21.99
N GLY A 9 -15.67 42.87 21.32
CA GLY A 9 -15.00 42.68 20.03
C GLY A 9 -15.71 41.57 19.25
N PRO A 10 -16.28 41.82 18.06
CA PRO A 10 -16.95 40.79 17.27
C PRO A 10 -16.01 40.31 16.18
N VAL A 11 -15.13 39.35 16.45
CA VAL A 11 -14.44 38.65 15.36
C VAL A 11 -14.22 37.21 15.79
N VAL A 12 -15.11 36.34 15.29
CA VAL A 12 -14.85 34.94 14.92
C VAL A 12 -13.76 34.30 15.78
N ALA A 13 -14.12 33.88 17.01
CA ALA A 13 -13.34 32.91 17.74
C ALA A 13 -13.37 31.63 16.90
N GLY A 14 -12.33 31.47 16.09
CA GLY A 14 -12.13 30.30 15.24
C GLY A 14 -12.32 29.07 16.10
N LEU A 15 -13.35 28.30 15.76
CA LEU A 15 -13.52 26.94 16.22
C LEU A 15 -12.33 26.16 15.64
N MET A 16 -11.18 26.27 16.30
CA MET A 16 -10.02 25.44 16.02
C MET A 16 -10.42 24.05 16.48
N VAL A 17 -11.07 23.30 15.59
CA VAL A 17 -11.35 21.89 15.79
C VAL A 17 -9.98 21.20 15.79
N VAL A 18 -9.37 21.16 16.97
CA VAL A 18 -8.28 20.24 17.27
C VAL A 18 -8.94 18.86 17.31
N VAL A 19 -9.12 18.26 16.14
CA VAL A 19 -9.36 16.83 16.04
C VAL A 19 -8.07 16.19 16.54
N LEU A 20 -8.06 15.82 17.83
CA LEU A 20 -7.14 14.81 18.33
C LEU A 20 -7.44 13.53 17.54
N LEU A 21 -6.76 13.37 16.39
CA LEU A 21 -6.70 12.18 15.56
C LEU A 21 -6.01 11.07 16.36
N LEU A 22 -6.66 10.58 17.42
CA LEU A 22 -6.50 9.19 17.82
C LEU A 22 -7.26 8.40 16.75
N GLU A 23 -6.64 8.25 15.57
CA GLU A 23 -7.13 7.28 14.60
C GLU A 23 -7.10 5.92 15.29
N PRO A 24 -8.24 5.22 15.46
CA PRO A 24 -8.21 3.84 15.88
C PRO A 24 -7.29 3.06 14.91
N PRO A 25 -6.59 2.01 15.36
CA PRO A 25 -5.76 1.22 14.47
C PRO A 25 -6.63 0.77 13.29
N ALA A 26 -6.30 1.27 12.09
CA ALA A 26 -7.07 0.97 10.91
C ALA A 26 -7.03 -0.54 10.69
N LEU A 27 -8.21 -1.17 10.71
CA LEU A 27 -8.33 -2.60 10.46
C LEU A 27 -7.93 -2.92 9.02
N ARG A 28 -8.11 -1.96 8.10
CA ARG A 28 -7.70 -2.08 6.70
C ARG A 28 -7.00 -0.82 6.21
N PRO A 29 -6.09 -0.94 5.23
CA PRO A 29 -5.40 0.23 4.66
C PRO A 29 -6.34 1.24 4.01
N ALA A 30 -7.45 0.76 3.44
CA ALA A 30 -8.39 1.65 2.76
C ALA A 30 -9.11 2.60 3.72
N ASP A 31 -9.20 2.24 5.00
CA ASP A 31 -9.82 3.06 6.04
C ASP A 31 -8.99 4.31 6.35
N ARG A 32 -7.71 4.35 5.93
CA ARG A 32 -6.85 5.54 6.04
C ARG A 32 -6.94 6.48 4.83
N ILE A 33 -7.53 6.04 3.72
CA ILE A 33 -7.67 6.84 2.49
C ILE A 33 -8.59 8.06 2.71
N PRO A 34 -9.73 7.99 3.43
CA PRO A 34 -10.52 9.17 3.75
C PRO A 34 -9.70 10.28 4.41
N THR A 35 -8.80 9.93 5.34
CA THR A 35 -7.89 10.90 5.97
C THR A 35 -6.93 11.50 4.92
N LEU A 36 -6.39 10.69 4.00
CA LEU A 36 -5.52 11.18 2.90
C LEU A 36 -6.26 12.03 1.85
N HIS A 37 -7.54 11.76 1.60
CA HIS A 37 -8.38 12.57 0.70
C HIS A 37 -8.54 14.00 1.21
N VAL A 38 -8.60 14.19 2.53
CA VAL A 38 -8.70 15.52 3.16
C VAL A 38 -7.39 16.32 2.99
N PHE A 39 -6.24 15.65 2.88
CA PHE A 39 -4.93 16.30 2.79
C PHE A 39 -4.31 16.31 1.37
N THR A 40 -4.96 15.72 0.36
CA THR A 40 -4.44 15.67 -1.02
C THR A 40 -5.51 16.05 -2.04
N SER A 41 -5.22 17.03 -2.90
CA SER A 41 -6.20 17.62 -3.83
C SER A 41 -6.55 16.76 -5.07
N ARG A 42 -5.96 15.55 -5.21
CA ARG A 42 -6.17 14.65 -6.35
C ARG A 42 -5.93 13.17 -5.98
N ALA A 43 -6.66 12.64 -5.01
CA ALA A 43 -6.65 11.19 -4.85
C ALA A 43 -7.43 10.54 -6.02
N PRO A 44 -6.83 9.59 -6.75
CA PRO A 44 -7.43 8.94 -7.90
C PRO A 44 -8.67 8.19 -7.46
N ARG A 45 -9.66 8.12 -8.34
CA ARG A 45 -10.86 7.32 -8.08
C ARG A 45 -10.50 5.84 -7.97
N GLY A 46 -11.13 5.14 -7.04
CA GLY A 46 -11.16 3.68 -7.04
C GLY A 46 -11.82 3.11 -8.29
N LEU A 47 -11.92 1.79 -8.36
CA LEU A 47 -12.61 1.11 -9.46
C LEU A 47 -14.08 1.54 -9.50
N SER A 48 -14.52 1.87 -10.72
CA SER A 48 -15.92 2.05 -11.08
C SER A 48 -16.64 0.71 -11.15
N THR A 49 -17.97 0.72 -11.15
CA THR A 49 -18.78 -0.49 -11.27
C THR A 49 -18.46 -1.30 -12.53
N ALA A 50 -18.16 -0.63 -13.65
CA ALA A 50 -17.78 -1.29 -14.90
C ALA A 50 -16.39 -1.97 -14.79
N GLU A 51 -15.41 -1.30 -14.17
CA GLU A 51 -14.08 -1.88 -13.93
C GLU A 51 -14.14 -3.05 -12.92
N VAL A 52 -15.00 -2.95 -11.90
CA VAL A 52 -15.28 -4.06 -10.97
C VAL A 52 -15.89 -5.25 -11.72
N ALA A 53 -16.88 -5.03 -12.59
CA ALA A 53 -17.47 -6.10 -13.41
C ALA A 53 -16.42 -6.73 -14.34
N GLY A 54 -15.54 -5.92 -14.93
CA GLY A 54 -14.40 -6.39 -15.72
C GLY A 54 -13.48 -7.31 -14.91
N ALA A 55 -13.05 -6.88 -13.72
CA ALA A 55 -12.21 -7.68 -12.83
C ALA A 55 -12.88 -9.01 -12.44
N LEU A 56 -14.16 -8.98 -12.10
CA LEU A 56 -14.93 -10.19 -11.74
C LEU A 56 -15.13 -11.15 -12.93
N SER A 57 -15.03 -10.65 -14.17
CA SER A 57 -15.16 -11.46 -15.38
C SER A 57 -13.92 -12.32 -15.67
N VAL A 58 -12.75 -12.02 -15.09
CA VAL A 58 -11.50 -12.76 -15.31
C VAL A 58 -11.66 -14.22 -14.88
N THR A 59 -11.51 -15.19 -15.78
CA THR A 59 -11.71 -16.63 -15.49
C THR A 59 -10.41 -17.42 -15.33
N GLY A 60 -9.31 -16.94 -15.93
CA GLY A 60 -7.99 -17.55 -15.83
C GLY A 60 -7.23 -17.18 -14.56
N PRO A 61 -6.02 -17.74 -14.34
CA PRO A 61 -5.18 -17.36 -13.21
C PRO A 61 -4.88 -15.85 -13.22
N VAL A 62 -5.18 -15.16 -12.12
CA VAL A 62 -4.77 -13.76 -11.91
C VAL A 62 -3.32 -13.78 -11.46
N GLN A 63 -2.43 -13.21 -12.27
CA GLN A 63 -1.03 -13.07 -11.92
C GLN A 63 -0.81 -11.67 -11.33
N PRO A 64 -0.42 -11.54 -10.06
CA PRO A 64 -0.04 -10.26 -9.52
C PRO A 64 1.28 -9.81 -10.13
N ILE A 65 1.48 -8.48 -10.23
CA ILE A 65 2.54 -7.90 -11.06
C ILE A 65 3.88 -8.04 -10.33
N PRO A 66 4.91 -8.68 -10.92
CA PRO A 66 6.19 -8.84 -10.27
C PRO A 66 6.91 -7.49 -10.13
N LEU A 67 7.55 -7.27 -8.99
CA LEU A 67 8.61 -6.28 -8.87
C LEU A 67 9.92 -6.89 -9.36
N GLU A 68 10.51 -6.28 -10.39
CA GLU A 68 11.78 -6.71 -10.95
C GLU A 68 12.91 -6.40 -9.97
N ALA A 69 13.68 -7.42 -9.55
CA ALA A 69 14.78 -7.18 -8.63
C ALA A 69 15.86 -6.30 -9.26
N VAL A 70 16.26 -5.25 -8.56
CA VAL A 70 17.36 -4.39 -8.97
C VAL A 70 18.67 -4.99 -8.48
N GLY A 71 19.59 -5.31 -9.39
CA GLY A 71 20.94 -5.81 -9.06
C GLY A 71 21.10 -7.34 -8.99
N ALA A 72 20.02 -8.11 -9.04
CA ALA A 72 20.05 -9.58 -9.15
C ALA A 72 19.13 -10.04 -10.29
N SER A 73 19.71 -10.37 -11.45
CA SER A 73 18.95 -10.82 -12.61
C SER A 73 18.17 -12.10 -12.30
N GLY A 74 16.85 -12.08 -12.54
CA GLY A 74 15.97 -13.26 -12.44
C GLY A 74 15.31 -13.50 -11.08
N HIS A 75 15.58 -12.68 -10.06
CA HIS A 75 14.87 -12.77 -8.77
C HIS A 75 13.71 -11.77 -8.73
N ARG A 76 12.61 -12.14 -8.06
CA ARG A 76 11.51 -11.22 -7.78
C ARG A 76 11.76 -10.58 -6.43
N ALA A 77 11.76 -9.24 -6.39
CA ALA A 77 11.91 -8.52 -5.12
C ALA A 77 10.59 -8.40 -4.36
N GLY A 78 9.47 -8.64 -5.03
CA GLY A 78 8.14 -8.58 -4.46
C GLY A 78 7.07 -8.66 -5.53
N THR A 79 5.82 -8.40 -5.14
CA THR A 79 4.68 -8.44 -6.04
C THR A 79 3.69 -7.32 -5.71
N ILE A 80 3.10 -6.72 -6.74
CA ILE A 80 2.11 -5.65 -6.65
C ILE A 80 0.72 -6.22 -6.89
N TYR A 81 -0.22 -5.86 -6.00
CA TYR A 81 -1.64 -6.09 -6.15
C TYR A 81 -2.35 -4.75 -6.33
N THR A 82 -2.75 -4.45 -7.56
CA THR A 82 -3.59 -3.30 -7.89
C THR A 82 -5.03 -3.54 -7.42
N PRO A 83 -5.88 -2.50 -7.34
CA PRO A 83 -7.29 -2.68 -7.04
C PRO A 83 -7.97 -3.68 -7.99
N PHE A 84 -7.62 -3.67 -9.28
CA PHE A 84 -8.17 -4.61 -10.26
C PHE A 84 -7.79 -6.05 -9.94
N ILE A 85 -6.50 -6.30 -9.69
CA ILE A 85 -5.98 -7.62 -9.30
C ILE A 85 -6.68 -8.11 -8.04
N ARG A 86 -6.83 -7.29 -7.00
CA ARG A 86 -7.53 -7.70 -5.76
C ARG A 86 -8.95 -8.18 -6.02
N VAL A 87 -9.72 -7.43 -6.81
CA VAL A 87 -11.11 -7.78 -7.13
C VAL A 87 -11.17 -9.03 -8.01
N ALA A 88 -10.28 -9.15 -9.00
CA ALA A 88 -10.22 -10.32 -9.87
C ALA A 88 -9.85 -11.58 -9.07
N THR A 89 -8.86 -11.49 -8.19
CA THR A 89 -8.47 -12.55 -7.26
C THR A 89 -9.64 -12.94 -6.33
N ALA A 90 -10.35 -11.97 -5.76
CA ALA A 90 -11.53 -12.25 -4.93
C ALA A 90 -12.65 -12.96 -5.71
N GLY A 91 -12.90 -12.54 -6.95
CA GLY A 91 -13.87 -13.19 -7.85
C GLY A 91 -13.46 -14.62 -8.22
N LEU A 92 -12.18 -14.89 -8.45
CA LEU A 92 -11.68 -16.25 -8.65
C LEU A 92 -11.81 -17.11 -7.39
N ALA A 93 -11.40 -16.57 -6.24
CA ALA A 93 -11.49 -17.27 -4.96
C ALA A 93 -12.95 -17.57 -4.56
N ALA A 94 -13.90 -16.72 -4.95
CA ALA A 94 -15.33 -16.97 -4.85
C ALA A 94 -15.75 -18.17 -5.72
N ARG A 95 -15.37 -18.16 -7.01
CA ARG A 95 -15.70 -19.24 -7.96
C ARG A 95 -15.13 -20.59 -7.57
N ARG A 96 -13.89 -20.63 -7.06
CA ARG A 96 -13.28 -21.86 -6.53
C ARG A 96 -14.07 -22.49 -5.39
N ARG A 97 -14.85 -21.68 -4.65
CA ARG A 97 -15.77 -22.12 -3.59
C ARG A 97 -17.20 -22.38 -4.10
N GLY A 98 -17.41 -22.44 -5.41
CA GLY A 98 -18.72 -22.69 -6.02
C GLY A 98 -19.70 -21.52 -5.95
N ARG A 99 -19.23 -20.29 -5.67
CA ARG A 99 -20.07 -19.09 -5.62
C ARG A 99 -19.63 -18.05 -6.64
N THR A 100 -20.54 -17.18 -7.07
CA THR A 100 -20.20 -15.95 -7.79
C THR A 100 -20.08 -14.80 -6.80
N LEU A 101 -19.27 -13.81 -7.15
CA LEU A 101 -19.19 -12.54 -6.41
C LEU A 101 -19.73 -11.47 -7.35
N SER A 102 -20.78 -10.76 -6.95
CA SER A 102 -21.35 -9.65 -7.71
C SER A 102 -20.66 -8.33 -7.39
N ALA A 103 -20.80 -7.34 -8.27
CA ALA A 103 -20.16 -6.03 -8.10
C ALA A 103 -20.61 -5.29 -6.82
N ILE A 104 -21.84 -5.52 -6.36
CA ILE A 104 -22.37 -4.90 -5.13
C ILE A 104 -21.82 -5.55 -3.85
N GLU A 105 -21.35 -6.79 -3.95
CA GLU A 105 -20.71 -7.52 -2.84
C GLU A 105 -19.22 -7.19 -2.70
N VAL A 106 -18.63 -6.51 -3.69
CA VAL A 106 -17.23 -6.07 -3.62
C VAL A 106 -17.14 -4.88 -2.66
N PRO A 107 -16.47 -5.03 -1.51
CA PRO A 107 -16.42 -3.98 -0.50
C PRO A 107 -15.57 -2.80 -0.98
N GLU A 108 -15.87 -1.60 -0.47
CA GLU A 108 -15.21 -0.37 -0.91
C GLU A 108 -13.68 -0.42 -0.78
N TRP A 109 -13.17 -1.04 0.29
CA TRP A 109 -11.73 -1.15 0.52
C TRP A 109 -11.00 -1.92 -0.59
N MET A 110 -11.66 -2.91 -1.21
CA MET A 110 -11.07 -3.74 -2.26
C MET A 110 -10.99 -3.00 -3.60
N ARG A 111 -11.93 -2.10 -3.87
CA ARG A 111 -11.94 -1.19 -5.03
C ARG A 111 -11.20 0.13 -4.80
N ALA A 112 -10.76 0.39 -3.57
CA ALA A 112 -10.13 1.64 -3.20
C ALA A 112 -8.79 1.86 -3.94
N PRO A 113 -8.39 3.11 -4.22
CA PRO A 113 -7.22 3.47 -5.03
C PRO A 113 -5.89 3.28 -4.27
N VAL A 114 -5.64 2.06 -3.82
CA VAL A 114 -4.47 1.66 -3.05
C VAL A 114 -3.85 0.44 -3.71
N VAL A 115 -2.53 0.40 -3.74
CA VAL A 115 -1.77 -0.76 -4.18
C VAL A 115 -1.17 -1.44 -2.97
N TYR A 116 -1.20 -2.77 -2.96
CA TYR A 116 -0.44 -3.54 -1.99
C TYR A 116 0.84 -4.03 -2.64
N VAL A 117 1.96 -3.86 -1.93
CA VAL A 117 3.26 -4.37 -2.33
C VAL A 117 3.65 -5.42 -1.30
N ALA A 118 3.74 -6.67 -1.76
CA ALA A 118 4.13 -7.82 -0.96
C ALA A 118 5.60 -8.13 -1.21
N PHE A 119 6.40 -8.20 -0.15
CA PHE A 119 7.80 -8.58 -0.19
C PHE A 119 7.98 -9.99 0.38
N PRO A 120 8.90 -10.79 -0.19
CA PRO A 120 9.30 -12.05 0.43
C PRO A 120 10.05 -11.78 1.75
N PRO A 121 10.14 -12.77 2.65
CA PRO A 121 10.95 -12.65 3.86
C PRO A 121 12.42 -12.44 3.49
N LEU A 122 13.08 -11.54 4.20
CA LEU A 122 14.53 -11.38 4.10
C LEU A 122 15.21 -12.45 4.97
N PRO A 123 16.21 -13.20 4.45
CA PRO A 123 16.87 -14.25 5.21
C PRO A 123 17.46 -13.75 6.54
N GLY A 124 17.08 -14.40 7.65
CA GLY A 124 17.59 -14.07 8.98
C GLY A 124 17.07 -12.76 9.57
N VAL A 125 16.04 -12.16 8.99
CA VAL A 125 15.42 -10.91 9.46
C VAL A 125 13.99 -11.17 9.92
N ASP A 126 13.65 -10.70 11.12
CA ASP A 126 12.28 -10.69 11.61
C ASP A 126 11.44 -9.70 10.78
N PRO A 127 10.35 -10.14 10.12
CA PRO A 127 9.54 -9.25 9.29
C PRO A 127 8.96 -8.04 10.03
N SER A 128 8.76 -8.12 11.34
CA SER A 128 8.29 -6.99 12.15
C SER A 128 9.31 -5.86 12.29
N THR A 129 10.58 -6.13 11.98
CA THR A 129 11.68 -5.15 12.00
C THR A 129 11.97 -4.53 10.63
N LEU A 130 11.27 -4.99 9.58
CA LEU A 130 11.45 -4.46 8.24
C LEU A 130 10.82 -3.08 8.11
N GLU A 131 11.59 -2.16 7.54
CA GLU A 131 11.08 -0.87 7.08
C GLU A 131 10.81 -0.92 5.58
N VAL A 132 9.86 -0.11 5.11
CA VAL A 132 9.56 0.04 3.69
C VAL A 132 9.74 1.48 3.25
N ALA A 133 10.41 1.64 2.12
CA ALA A 133 10.60 2.92 1.48
C ALA A 133 10.29 2.85 -0.02
N VAL A 134 9.74 3.94 -0.52
CA VAL A 134 9.67 4.27 -1.94
C VAL A 134 10.73 5.30 -2.24
N VAL A 135 11.64 5.00 -3.17
CA VAL A 135 12.73 5.89 -3.58
C VAL A 135 12.69 6.12 -5.09
N PRO A 136 13.27 7.22 -5.61
CA PRO A 136 13.45 7.37 -7.04
C PRO A 136 14.22 6.18 -7.62
N GLU A 137 13.88 5.81 -8.84
CA GLU A 137 14.53 4.72 -9.57
C GLU A 137 16.06 4.84 -9.52
N GLY A 138 16.75 3.80 -9.03
CA GLY A 138 18.21 3.76 -8.95
C GLY A 138 18.84 4.60 -7.83
N ALA A 139 18.04 5.27 -6.99
CA ALA A 139 18.57 6.04 -5.88
C ALA A 139 19.29 5.14 -4.84
N PRO A 140 20.41 5.59 -4.26
CA PRO A 140 21.07 4.87 -3.18
C PRO A 140 20.22 4.92 -1.90
N THR A 141 20.14 3.78 -1.21
CA THR A 141 19.26 3.53 -0.04
C THR A 141 20.02 3.41 1.28
N CYS A 142 21.31 3.09 1.24
CA CYS A 142 22.21 3.19 2.40
C CYS A 142 22.48 4.67 2.75
N CYS A 143 22.64 5.10 4.01
CA CYS A 143 22.54 4.44 5.32
C CYS A 143 21.89 5.42 6.33
N ARG A 144 20.89 6.17 5.84
CA ARG A 144 20.14 7.16 6.63
C ARG A 144 19.01 6.47 7.38
N THR A 145 18.77 6.91 8.62
CA THR A 145 17.66 6.45 9.45
C THR A 145 16.82 7.66 9.88
N PRO A 146 15.51 7.71 9.55
CA PRO A 146 14.82 6.81 8.63
C PRO A 146 15.33 6.96 7.19
N GLN A 147 15.16 5.93 6.37
CA GLN A 147 15.47 6.04 4.95
C GLN A 147 14.53 7.09 4.32
N PRO A 148 15.05 8.07 3.55
CA PRO A 148 14.20 9.04 2.87
C PRO A 148 13.23 8.31 1.95
N THR A 149 11.93 8.52 2.17
CA THR A 149 10.89 7.94 1.32
C THR A 149 10.07 9.04 0.67
N LEU A 150 9.81 8.88 -0.63
CA LEU A 150 8.95 9.75 -1.41
C LEU A 150 7.49 9.68 -0.93
N VAL A 151 7.04 8.48 -0.60
CA VAL A 151 5.66 8.20 -0.21
C VAL A 151 5.67 7.24 0.96
N ARG A 152 5.15 7.68 2.10
CA ARG A 152 4.98 6.80 3.26
C ARG A 152 3.91 5.75 2.99
N PRO A 153 4.10 4.50 3.45
CA PRO A 153 3.04 3.51 3.38
C PRO A 153 1.84 3.99 4.21
N LEU A 154 0.65 3.78 3.68
CA LEU A 154 -0.60 4.03 4.39
C LEU A 154 -0.76 3.04 5.54
N TRP A 155 -0.25 1.82 5.33
CA TRP A 155 -0.38 0.72 6.25
C TRP A 155 0.69 -0.32 5.92
N VAL A 156 1.13 -1.06 6.94
CA VAL A 156 2.09 -2.16 6.83
C VAL A 156 1.60 -3.32 7.70
N GLY A 157 1.72 -4.54 7.23
CA GLY A 157 1.45 -5.77 7.98
C GLY A 157 1.86 -7.02 7.22
N GLY A 158 1.17 -8.13 7.44
CA GLY A 158 1.61 -9.46 6.98
C GLY A 158 0.74 -10.10 5.89
N GLU A 159 0.99 -11.38 5.65
CA GLU A 159 0.33 -12.21 4.65
C GLU A 159 -1.20 -12.28 4.78
N ASP A 160 -1.73 -12.21 6.00
CA ASP A 160 -3.18 -12.25 6.28
C ASP A 160 -3.97 -11.24 5.47
N THR A 161 -3.35 -10.11 5.13
CA THR A 161 -3.94 -9.06 4.29
C THR A 161 -4.22 -9.52 2.86
N LEU A 162 -3.34 -10.37 2.30
CA LEU A 162 -3.54 -10.93 0.97
C LEU A 162 -4.64 -12.01 1.00
N LEU A 163 -4.72 -12.76 2.10
CA LEU A 163 -5.76 -13.77 2.31
C LEU A 163 -7.17 -13.18 2.37
N GLU A 164 -7.34 -11.94 2.85
CA GLU A 164 -8.65 -11.28 2.93
C GLU A 164 -9.37 -11.16 1.57
N PHE A 165 -8.62 -10.95 0.48
CA PHE A 165 -9.17 -10.94 -0.88
C PHE A 165 -8.92 -12.25 -1.64
N GLY A 166 -8.51 -13.31 -0.93
CA GLY A 166 -8.36 -14.65 -1.47
C GLY A 166 -7.15 -14.83 -2.38
N ALA A 167 -6.11 -14.00 -2.24
CA ALA A 167 -4.83 -14.32 -2.84
C ALA A 167 -4.30 -15.57 -2.16
N GLU A 168 -3.88 -16.53 -2.98
CA GLU A 168 -3.14 -17.67 -2.46
C GLU A 168 -1.75 -17.19 -2.07
N PRO A 169 -1.23 -17.61 -0.90
CA PRO A 169 0.19 -17.47 -0.59
C PRO A 169 1.00 -17.92 -1.80
N SER A 170 1.89 -17.09 -2.33
CA SER A 170 2.86 -17.60 -3.29
C SER A 170 3.66 -18.72 -2.63
N ALA A 171 4.17 -19.68 -3.39
CA ALA A 171 5.03 -20.74 -2.85
C ALA A 171 6.26 -20.19 -2.07
N THR A 172 6.63 -18.94 -2.35
CA THR A 172 7.46 -18.10 -1.48
C THR A 172 6.58 -17.40 -0.45
N ALA A 173 6.72 -17.75 0.83
CA ALA A 173 6.03 -17.10 1.93
C ALA A 173 6.11 -15.57 1.81
N THR A 174 5.05 -14.85 2.19
CA THR A 174 5.06 -13.38 2.21
C THR A 174 5.63 -12.90 3.55
N GLY A 175 6.69 -12.11 3.52
CA GLY A 175 7.29 -11.55 4.73
C GLY A 175 6.58 -10.28 5.19
N LEU A 176 6.27 -9.39 4.26
CA LEU A 176 5.76 -8.06 4.56
C LEU A 176 4.82 -7.59 3.46
N VAL A 177 3.73 -6.92 3.84
CA VAL A 177 2.79 -6.30 2.92
C VAL A 177 2.64 -4.83 3.30
N ALA A 178 2.92 -3.94 2.36
CA ALA A 178 2.77 -2.50 2.54
C ALA A 178 1.76 -1.93 1.54
N ALA A 179 0.90 -1.04 2.00
CA ALA A 179 -0.12 -0.39 1.20
C ALA A 179 0.28 1.05 0.85
N PHE A 180 0.17 1.43 -0.41
CA PHE A 180 0.51 2.77 -0.90
C PHE A 180 -0.64 3.39 -1.70
N PRO A 181 -0.74 4.72 -1.77
CA PRO A 181 -1.60 5.38 -2.75
C PRO A 181 -1.24 4.93 -4.15
N LEU A 182 -2.24 4.62 -4.97
CA LEU A 182 -2.05 4.10 -6.33
C LEU A 182 -1.20 4.99 -7.24
N GLN A 183 -1.17 6.30 -6.99
CA GLN A 183 -0.37 7.28 -7.73
C GLN A 183 1.12 6.99 -7.69
N VAL A 184 1.60 6.25 -6.68
CA VAL A 184 3.01 5.86 -6.57
C VAL A 184 3.48 5.07 -7.79
N LEU A 185 2.57 4.35 -8.48
CA LEU A 185 2.88 3.59 -9.68
C LEU A 185 3.06 4.44 -10.94
N ALA A 186 2.63 5.71 -10.92
CA ALA A 186 2.81 6.63 -12.06
C ALA A 186 4.25 7.17 -12.14
N GLU A 187 5.02 7.01 -11.07
CA GLU A 187 6.38 7.53 -10.94
C GLU A 187 7.43 6.45 -11.25
N ALA A 188 8.62 6.88 -11.67
CA ALA A 188 9.78 6.01 -11.80
C ALA A 188 10.39 5.74 -10.43
N VAL A 189 9.92 4.69 -9.75
CA VAL A 189 10.31 4.37 -8.36
C VAL A 189 10.80 2.94 -8.18
N ASP A 190 11.69 2.78 -7.21
CA ASP A 190 12.03 1.49 -6.62
C ASP A 190 11.30 1.37 -5.25
N PHE A 191 10.66 0.22 -5.04
CA PHE A 191 10.12 -0.20 -3.75
C PHE A 191 11.19 -0.99 -3.00
N VAL A 192 11.42 -0.65 -1.74
CA VAL A 192 12.51 -1.21 -0.94
C VAL A 192 11.95 -1.67 0.39
N ALA A 193 12.00 -2.98 0.65
CA ALA A 193 11.93 -3.50 2.00
C ALA A 193 13.37 -3.64 2.52
N PHE A 194 13.69 -3.04 3.65
CA PHE A 194 15.05 -3.05 4.17
C PHE A 194 15.11 -3.28 5.67
N TYR A 195 16.22 -3.88 6.08
CA TYR A 195 16.64 -4.01 7.47
C TYR A 195 18.06 -3.48 7.60
N ARG A 196 18.27 -2.59 8.57
CA ARG A 196 19.60 -2.08 8.87
C ARG A 196 20.33 -3.06 9.78
N VAL A 197 21.55 -3.41 9.42
CA VAL A 197 22.43 -4.20 10.28
C VAL A 197 23.24 -3.24 11.15
N GLU A 198 22.92 -3.21 12.44
CA GLU A 198 23.68 -2.46 13.44
C GLU A 198 24.77 -3.36 14.03
N ASN A 199 26.01 -3.19 13.56
CA ASN A 199 27.21 -3.85 14.07
C ASN A 199 28.34 -2.81 14.21
N ASP A 200 29.43 -3.13 14.89
CA ASP A 200 30.64 -2.28 15.06
C ASP A 200 31.41 -1.96 13.75
N GLY A 201 30.83 -2.26 12.59
CA GLY A 201 31.41 -2.03 11.26
C GLY A 201 30.78 -0.86 10.51
N PRO A 202 31.15 -0.65 9.23
CA PRO A 202 30.47 0.32 8.38
C PRO A 202 28.98 -0.03 8.28
N PRO A 203 28.07 0.96 8.24
CA PRO A 203 26.64 0.71 8.20
C PRO A 203 26.28 -0.07 6.94
N ARG A 204 25.41 -1.08 7.12
CA ARG A 204 24.94 -1.96 6.04
C ARG A 204 23.42 -2.11 6.14
N SER A 205 22.78 -2.35 5.01
CA SER A 205 21.39 -2.74 4.93
C SER A 205 21.27 -4.06 4.17
N VAL A 206 20.32 -4.90 4.60
CA VAL A 206 19.80 -6.02 3.81
C VAL A 206 18.53 -5.50 3.14
N GLU A 207 18.42 -5.64 1.82
CA GLU A 207 17.32 -5.05 1.06
C GLU A 207 16.72 -6.05 0.08
N ALA A 208 15.39 -6.07 0.00
CA ALA A 208 14.66 -6.49 -1.18
C ALA A 208 14.25 -5.23 -1.93
N ARG A 209 14.93 -4.97 -3.05
CA ARG A 209 14.67 -3.80 -3.90
C ARG A 209 14.04 -4.22 -5.22
N GLY A 210 12.85 -3.70 -5.47
CA GLY A 210 12.05 -4.02 -6.63
C GLY A 210 11.65 -2.79 -7.43
N ARG A 211 11.84 -2.86 -8.75
CA ARG A 211 11.42 -1.81 -9.68
C ARG A 211 10.01 -2.05 -10.19
N VAL A 212 9.24 -0.97 -10.30
CA VAL A 212 7.94 -0.99 -10.99
C VAL A 212 8.16 -1.16 -12.49
N PRO A 213 7.57 -2.18 -13.13
CA PRO A 213 7.62 -2.35 -14.58
C PRO A 213 7.17 -1.10 -15.34
N GLY A 214 7.83 -0.78 -16.44
CA GLY A 214 7.60 0.46 -17.19
C GLY A 214 6.20 0.55 -17.82
N ASP A 215 5.62 -0.59 -18.21
CA ASP A 215 4.27 -0.72 -18.75
C ASP A 215 3.17 -0.46 -17.71
N LEU A 216 3.39 -0.87 -16.46
CA LEU A 216 2.45 -0.59 -15.36
C LEU A 216 2.26 0.91 -15.10
N ARG A 217 3.27 1.74 -15.43
CA ARG A 217 3.19 3.21 -15.34
C ARG A 217 2.15 3.79 -16.31
N ALA A 218 1.88 3.08 -17.41
CA ALA A 218 0.92 3.48 -18.43
C ALA A 218 -0.52 2.98 -18.15
N GLY A 219 -0.70 1.97 -17.29
CA GLY A 219 -2.03 1.44 -16.94
C GLY A 219 -2.01 0.40 -15.82
N TRP A 220 -2.89 0.55 -14.82
CA TRP A 220 -3.00 -0.32 -13.63
C TRP A 220 -4.34 -1.08 -13.54
N ARG A 221 -5.19 -0.92 -14.56
CA ARG A 221 -6.58 -1.38 -14.59
C ARG A 221 -6.81 -2.66 -15.40
N ASP A 222 -5.74 -3.21 -15.98
CA ASP A 222 -5.78 -4.37 -16.87
C ASP A 222 -4.94 -5.53 -16.30
#